data_AF-A0A961G567-F1
#
_entry.id   AF-A0A961G567-F1
#
_cell.length_a   1.000
_cell.length_b   1.000
_cell.length_c   1.000
_cell.angle_alpha   90.00
_cell.angle_beta   90.00
_cell.angle_gamma   90.00
#
_symmetry.space_group_name_H-M   'P 1'
#
loop_
_entity.id
_entity.type
_entity.pdbx_description
1 polymer ?
#
loop_
_entity_poly.entity_id
_entity_poly.type
_entity_poly.pdbx_seq_one_letter_code
_entity_poly.pdbx_strand_id
1 'polypeptide(L)'
;TPIEELSAPQYQIVFREPTDGPGDELVIELDPTSYDTLTDIDIQDLFAEIVELFPPVWTAHLVDDPAAVAVVVDPDATPEDLDAVGDHYLARLDNGFEITYLGPFAESGSGVLGS
;
A
#
# COMPACT_ATOMS: atom_id res chain seq x y z
N THR A 1 4.93 6.89 -31.25
CA THR A 1 3.92 6.62 -30.22
C THR A 1 4.17 7.63 -29.12
N PRO A 2 3.17 8.38 -28.63
CA PRO A 2 3.38 9.12 -27.40
C PRO A 2 3.70 8.08 -26.32
N ILE A 3 4.67 8.40 -25.47
CA ILE A 3 4.90 7.65 -24.24
C ILE A 3 3.77 8.17 -23.34
N GLU A 4 2.81 7.33 -23.01
CA GLU A 4 1.85 7.67 -21.96
C GLU A 4 2.68 7.84 -20.68
N GLU A 5 2.85 9.09 -20.26
CA GLU A 5 3.41 9.43 -18.98
C GLU A 5 2.41 8.88 -17.97
N LEU A 6 2.76 7.76 -17.31
CA LEU A 6 1.93 7.19 -16.25
C LEU A 6 1.81 8.27 -15.17
N SER A 7 0.62 8.87 -15.02
CA SER A 7 0.35 9.70 -13.86
C SER A 7 0.26 8.78 -12.65
N ALA A 8 1.05 9.04 -11.61
CA ALA A 8 0.96 8.29 -10.37
C ALA A 8 -0.50 8.28 -9.86
N PRO A 9 -0.99 7.15 -9.33
CA PRO A 9 -2.34 7.08 -8.80
C PRO A 9 -2.50 8.09 -7.67
N GLN A 10 -3.68 8.72 -7.61
CA GLN A 10 -4.03 9.57 -6.48
C GLN A 10 -4.24 8.69 -5.25
N TYR A 11 -3.82 9.18 -4.09
CA TYR A 11 -3.93 8.46 -2.84
C TYR A 11 -4.24 9.39 -1.66
N GLN A 12 -4.71 8.78 -0.58
CA GLN A 12 -4.87 9.43 0.72
C GLN A 12 -4.39 8.52 1.85
N ILE A 13 -3.79 9.12 2.88
CA ILE A 13 -3.52 8.43 4.14
C ILE A 13 -4.78 8.52 4.99
N VAL A 14 -5.49 7.40 5.13
CA VAL A 14 -6.77 7.32 5.84
C VAL A 14 -6.64 6.89 7.30
N PHE A 15 -5.48 6.33 7.64
CA PHE A 15 -5.13 5.92 9.00
C PHE A 15 -3.65 6.17 9.26
N ARG A 16 -3.35 6.62 10.47
CA ARG A 16 -1.98 6.79 10.98
C ARG A 16 -1.95 6.62 12.48
N GLU A 17 -1.23 5.62 12.97
CA GLU A 17 -1.01 5.41 14.40
C GLU A 17 0.45 5.07 14.71
N PRO A 18 0.99 5.53 15.87
CA PRO A 18 2.32 5.12 16.30
C PRO A 18 2.38 3.62 16.55
N THR A 19 3.46 2.97 16.10
CA THR A 19 3.72 1.56 16.42
C THR A 19 4.62 1.43 17.64
N ASP A 20 4.83 0.19 18.10
CA ASP A 20 5.90 -0.14 19.04
C ASP A 20 7.32 -0.04 18.41
N GLY A 21 7.40 0.11 17.08
CA GLY A 21 8.63 0.32 16.32
C GLY A 21 9.09 1.78 16.27
N PRO A 22 10.14 2.09 15.47
CA PRO A 22 10.70 3.44 15.35
C PRO A 22 9.85 4.43 14.53
N GLY A 23 8.66 4.04 14.06
CA GLY A 23 7.81 4.88 13.22
C GLY A 23 6.32 4.49 13.28
N ASP A 24 5.53 5.13 12.43
CA ASP A 24 4.09 4.97 12.42
C ASP A 24 3.63 3.85 11.46
N GLU A 25 2.44 3.32 11.72
CA GLU A 25 1.66 2.50 10.80
C GLU A 25 0.73 3.42 10.01
N LEU A 26 0.72 3.26 8.69
CA LEU A 26 -0.13 3.99 7.77
C LEU A 26 -1.07 3.04 7.03
N VAL A 27 -2.30 3.47 6.76
CA VAL A 27 -3.12 2.88 5.68
C VAL A 27 -3.30 3.93 4.60
N ILE A 28 -2.91 3.55 3.38
CA ILE A 28 -2.99 4.34 2.16
C ILE A 28 -4.07 3.75 1.28
N GLU A 29 -5.06 4.57 0.97
CA GLU A 29 -6.13 4.24 0.04
C GLU A 29 -5.85 4.94 -1.30
N LEU A 30 -5.70 4.14 -2.35
CA LEU A 30 -5.66 4.62 -3.73
C LEU A 30 -7.06 4.99 -4.21
N ASP A 31 -7.17 6.06 -5.01
CA ASP A 31 -8.39 6.36 -5.75
C ASP A 31 -8.43 5.50 -7.02
N PRO A 32 -9.33 4.49 -7.13
CA PRO A 32 -9.43 3.64 -8.30
C PRO A 32 -9.88 4.37 -9.56
N THR A 33 -10.32 5.63 -9.46
CA THR A 33 -10.64 6.47 -10.64
C THR A 33 -9.42 7.19 -11.21
N SER A 34 -8.26 7.08 -10.56
CA SER A 34 -7.01 7.74 -10.94
C SER A 34 -6.06 6.88 -11.78
N TYR A 35 -6.39 5.61 -11.99
CA TYR A 35 -5.63 4.68 -12.85
C TYR A 35 -6.59 3.81 -13.66
N ASP A 36 -6.17 3.38 -14.86
CA ASP A 36 -7.01 2.56 -15.75
C ASP A 36 -6.77 1.06 -15.51
N THR A 37 -5.55 0.70 -15.14
CA THR A 37 -5.10 -0.67 -14.94
C THR A 37 -4.14 -0.79 -13.75
N LEU A 38 -4.07 -1.99 -13.15
CA LEU A 38 -3.11 -2.26 -12.08
C LEU A 38 -1.65 -2.11 -12.51
N THR A 39 -1.36 -2.21 -13.81
CA THR A 39 -0.01 -2.00 -14.34
C THR A 39 0.43 -0.54 -14.34
N ASP A 40 -0.50 0.40 -14.14
CA ASP A 40 -0.20 1.83 -14.01
C ASP A 40 0.31 2.18 -12.60
N ILE A 41 0.20 1.25 -11.65
CA ILE A 41 0.59 1.44 -10.25
C ILE A 41 2.04 0.98 -10.05
N ASP A 42 2.94 1.94 -9.86
CA ASP A 42 4.29 1.65 -9.37
C ASP A 42 4.30 1.67 -7.82
N ILE A 43 4.15 0.48 -7.24
CA ILE A 43 4.13 0.29 -5.77
C ILE A 43 5.47 0.69 -5.13
N GLN A 44 6.60 0.49 -5.81
CA GLN A 44 7.90 0.82 -5.23
C GLN A 44 8.07 2.33 -5.14
N ASP A 45 7.81 3.04 -6.24
CA ASP A 45 7.89 4.49 -6.29
C ASP A 45 6.86 5.13 -5.34
N LEU A 46 5.65 4.57 -5.24
CA LEU A 46 4.64 5.05 -4.29
C LEU A 46 5.11 4.93 -2.83
N PHE A 47 5.63 3.77 -2.43
CA PHE A 47 6.14 3.63 -1.06
C PHE A 47 7.39 4.48 -0.80
N ALA A 48 8.28 4.63 -1.79
CA ALA A 48 9.42 5.53 -1.69
C ALA A 48 8.97 6.98 -1.44
N GLU A 49 7.97 7.46 -2.18
CA GLU A 49 7.36 8.76 -1.99
C GLU A 49 6.73 8.89 -0.60
N ILE A 50 5.95 7.90 -0.15
CA ILE A 50 5.28 7.94 1.16
C ILE A 50 6.30 8.03 2.30
N VAL A 51 7.38 7.24 2.25
CA VAL A 51 8.44 7.26 3.26
C VAL A 51 9.18 8.60 3.26
N GLU A 52 9.40 9.20 2.09
CA GLU A 52 10.04 10.51 1.95
C GLU A 52 9.17 11.65 2.49
N LEU A 53 7.87 11.64 2.15
CA LEU A 53 6.95 12.74 2.47
C LEU A 53 6.36 12.66 3.88
N PHE A 54 6.19 11.45 4.42
CA PHE A 54 5.48 11.23 5.70
C PHE A 54 6.31 10.53 6.79
N PRO A 55 7.61 10.83 6.97
CA PRO A 55 8.41 10.17 8.00
C PRO A 55 7.90 10.50 9.43
N PRO A 56 8.14 9.61 10.41
CA PRO A 56 8.69 8.26 10.27
C PRO A 56 7.61 7.23 9.91
N VAL A 57 7.88 6.37 8.92
CA VAL A 57 7.01 5.24 8.54
C VAL A 57 7.69 3.94 8.92
N TRP A 58 6.99 3.09 9.65
CA TRP A 58 7.46 1.75 10.02
C TRP A 58 6.69 0.66 9.28
N THR A 59 5.37 0.80 9.22
CA THR A 59 4.47 -0.10 8.49
C THR A 59 3.57 0.74 7.60
N ALA A 60 3.30 0.28 6.39
CA ALA A 60 2.34 0.94 5.52
C ALA A 60 1.53 -0.09 4.74
N HIS A 61 0.22 0.08 4.71
CA HIS A 61 -0.70 -0.79 3.99
C HIS A 61 -1.24 -0.05 2.78
N LEU A 62 -1.18 -0.68 1.61
CA LEU A 62 -1.71 -0.13 0.37
C LEU A 62 -2.97 -0.88 -0.04
N VAL A 63 -4.08 -0.16 -0.13
CA VAL A 63 -5.39 -0.67 -0.54
C VAL A 63 -6.04 0.24 -1.56
N ASP A 64 -7.04 -0.23 -2.28
CA ASP A 64 -7.80 0.56 -3.26
C ASP A 64 -9.33 0.49 -3.07
N ASP A 65 -9.79 -0.09 -1.95
CA ASP A 65 -11.21 -0.17 -1.58
C ASP A 65 -11.43 0.21 -0.09
N PRO A 66 -12.45 1.02 0.22
CA PRO A 66 -12.77 1.41 1.60
C PRO A 66 -13.09 0.22 2.53
N ALA A 67 -13.61 -0.89 2.02
CA ALA A 67 -13.85 -2.10 2.82
C ALA A 67 -12.54 -2.78 3.20
N ALA A 68 -11.53 -2.75 2.32
CA ALA A 68 -10.19 -3.23 2.65
C ALA A 68 -9.53 -2.38 3.73
N VAL A 69 -9.72 -1.04 3.70
CA VAL A 69 -9.27 -0.15 4.79
C VAL A 69 -9.83 -0.62 6.13
N ALA A 70 -11.15 -0.85 6.21
CA ALA A 70 -11.82 -1.22 7.45
C ALA A 70 -11.31 -2.54 8.04
N VAL A 71 -10.96 -3.51 7.19
CA VAL A 71 -10.40 -4.80 7.62
C VAL A 71 -8.93 -4.65 8.04
N VAL A 72 -8.12 -3.90 7.30
CA VAL A 72 -6.68 -3.75 7.58
C VAL A 72 -6.42 -3.01 8.89
N VAL A 73 -7.23 -2.01 9.23
CA VAL A 73 -7.10 -1.27 10.50
C VAL A 73 -7.69 -2.01 11.71
N ASP A 74 -8.39 -3.12 11.50
CA ASP A 74 -9.00 -3.88 12.59
C ASP A 74 -7.96 -4.83 13.21
N PRO A 75 -7.51 -4.59 14.47
CA PRO A 75 -6.54 -5.45 15.13
C PRO A 75 -7.07 -6.86 15.42
N ASP A 76 -8.40 -7.05 15.37
CA ASP A 76 -9.07 -8.34 15.57
C ASP A 76 -9.41 -9.04 14.24
N ALA A 77 -9.01 -8.47 13.09
CA ALA A 77 -9.25 -9.06 11.76
C ALA A 77 -8.66 -10.47 11.66
N THR A 78 -9.49 -11.41 11.21
CA THR A 78 -9.06 -12.78 10.99
C THR A 78 -8.37 -12.95 9.64
N PRO A 79 -7.62 -14.04 9.42
CA PRO A 79 -7.12 -14.38 8.09
C PRO A 79 -8.23 -14.52 7.04
N GLU A 80 -9.44 -14.94 7.44
CA GLU A 80 -10.59 -15.04 6.55
C GLU A 80 -11.11 -13.65 6.14
N ASP A 81 -11.05 -12.66 7.04
CA ASP A 81 -11.42 -11.27 6.73
C ASP A 81 -10.42 -10.64 5.74
N LEU A 82 -9.12 -10.90 5.96
CA LEU A 82 -8.06 -10.43 5.06
C LEU A 82 -8.14 -11.09 3.68
N ASP A 83 -8.50 -12.38 3.61
CA ASP A 83 -8.73 -13.09 2.34
C ASP A 83 -9.93 -12.49 1.60
N ALA A 84 -10.99 -12.12 2.31
CA ALA A 84 -12.19 -11.51 1.74
C ALA A 84 -11.95 -10.15 1.07
N VAL A 85 -10.91 -9.42 1.47
CA VAL A 85 -10.48 -8.15 0.86
C VAL A 85 -9.21 -8.28 0.03
N GLY A 86 -8.75 -9.50 -0.23
CA GLY A 86 -7.46 -9.78 -0.85
C GLY A 86 -7.30 -9.17 -2.23
N ASP A 87 -8.37 -9.07 -3.02
CA ASP A 87 -8.34 -8.42 -4.35
C ASP A 87 -8.04 -6.91 -4.28
N HIS A 88 -8.23 -6.30 -3.11
CA HIS A 88 -8.08 -4.86 -2.84
C HIS A 88 -6.94 -4.53 -1.87
N TYR A 89 -6.21 -5.54 -1.40
CA TYR A 89 -5.05 -5.36 -0.53
C TYR A 89 -3.79 -5.62 -1.34
N LEU A 90 -3.17 -4.53 -1.81
CA LEU A 90 -2.23 -4.54 -2.93
C LEU A 90 -0.79 -4.79 -2.48
N ALA A 91 -0.38 -4.19 -1.37
CA ALA A 91 0.96 -4.37 -0.82
C ALA A 91 1.06 -3.91 0.64
N ARG A 92 2.13 -4.35 1.30
CA ARG A 92 2.52 -3.90 2.64
C ARG A 92 4.00 -3.53 2.67
N LEU A 93 4.33 -2.41 3.31
CA LEU A 93 5.67 -2.04 3.72
C LEU A 93 5.88 -2.46 5.17
N ASP A 94 6.99 -3.09 5.47
CA ASP A 94 7.45 -3.45 6.80
C ASP A 94 8.84 -2.89 7.06
N ASN A 95 9.15 -2.66 8.34
CA ASN A 95 10.45 -2.17 8.80
C ASN A 95 10.90 -0.84 8.14
N GLY A 96 9.97 -0.10 7.53
CA GLY A 96 10.21 1.11 6.75
C GLY A 96 10.89 0.90 5.38
N PHE A 97 11.15 -0.34 4.94
CA PHE A 97 11.83 -0.59 3.65
C PHE A 97 11.51 -1.92 2.96
N GLU A 98 10.96 -2.93 3.65
CA GLU A 98 10.65 -4.23 3.05
C GLU A 98 9.24 -4.22 2.47
N ILE A 99 9.09 -4.48 1.17
CA ILE A 99 7.79 -4.52 0.51
C ILE A 99 7.36 -5.97 0.33
N THR A 100 6.17 -6.30 0.80
CA THR A 100 5.46 -7.54 0.47
C THR A 100 4.34 -7.21 -0.51
N TYR A 101 4.37 -7.79 -1.71
CA TYR A 101 3.29 -7.64 -2.68
C TYR A 101 2.16 -8.62 -2.34
N LEU A 102 0.92 -8.15 -2.41
CA LEU A 102 -0.27 -8.85 -1.96
C LEU A 102 -1.35 -8.86 -3.05
N GLY A 103 -2.40 -9.65 -2.84
CA GLY A 103 -3.56 -9.67 -3.72
C GLY A 103 -3.18 -9.87 -5.19
N PRO A 104 -3.61 -8.99 -6.10
CA PRO A 104 -3.31 -9.11 -7.53
C PRO A 104 -1.82 -8.94 -7.87
N PHE A 105 -0.99 -8.41 -6.95
CA PHE A 105 0.45 -8.28 -7.12
C PHE A 105 1.26 -9.41 -6.48
N ALA A 106 0.62 -10.38 -5.81
CA ALA A 106 1.30 -11.41 -5.02
C ALA A 106 2.35 -12.22 -5.80
N GLU A 107 2.16 -12.43 -7.10
CA GLU A 107 3.15 -13.12 -7.96
C GLU A 107 4.49 -12.37 -8.07
N SER A 108 4.53 -11.07 -7.77
CA SER A 108 5.75 -10.25 -7.71
C SER A 108 6.61 -10.55 -6.47
N GLY A 109 6.06 -11.22 -5.45
CA GLY A 109 6.79 -11.66 -4.26
C GLY A 109 7.11 -10.52 -3.29
N SER A 110 8.39 -10.18 -3.13
CA SER A 110 8.86 -9.18 -2.17
C SER A 110 9.94 -8.28 -2.78
N GLY A 111 9.99 -7.03 -2.35
CA GLY A 111 10.98 -6.01 -2.76
C GLY A 111 11.62 -5.30 -1.58
N VAL A 112 12.60 -4.45 -1.86
CA VAL A 112 13.28 -3.61 -0.85
C VAL A 112 13.42 -2.19 -1.43
N LEU A 113 13.01 -1.18 -0.66
CA LEU A 113 13.18 0.22 -1.05
C LEU A 113 14.66 0.59 -1.12
N GLY A 114 15.07 1.24 -2.22
CA GLY A 114 16.42 1.75 -2.42
C GLY A 114 17.49 0.70 -2.79
N SER A 115 17.08 -0.51 -3.20
CA SER A 115 17.98 -1.58 -3.67
C SER A 115 18.54 -1.35 -5.08
#